data_AF-A0A6G2DDR1-F1
#
_entry.id   AF-A0A6G2DDR1-F1
#
_cell.length_a   1.000
_cell.length_b   1.000
_cell.length_c   1.000
_cell.angle_alpha   90.00
_cell.angle_beta   90.00
_cell.angle_gamma   90.00
#
_symmetry.space_group_name_H-M   'P 1'
#
loop_
_entity.id
_entity.type
_entity.pdbx_description
1 polymer ?
#
loop_
_entity_poly.entity_id
_entity_poly.type
_entity_poly.pdbx_seq_one_letter_code
_entity_poly.pdbx_strand_id
1 'polypeptide(L)'
;IKYYDLIKPTRCLVEEKQRYLKIQQEDETVYVAYFTINSIVGELDFPSSEIFYYQQQQFTFPIDTSMNVEIVANRKALSTVRNKKKELKDLDNHAWQSDNETSSNVAEALESVNELETNLDQSKESMYKLSYVVRVSANDLDELKRRCNE
;
A
#
# COMPACT_ATOMS: atom_id res chain seq x y z
N ILE A 1 14.38 9.28 45.29
CA ILE A 1 14.40 9.89 43.95
C ILE A 1 14.04 8.77 42.96
N LYS A 2 12.93 8.88 42.23
CA LYS A 2 12.54 7.87 41.23
C LYS A 2 13.38 8.11 39.97
N TYR A 3 14.14 7.10 39.56
CA TYR A 3 14.81 7.11 38.26
C TYR A 3 13.83 6.57 37.23
N TYR A 4 13.63 7.32 36.15
CA TYR A 4 12.90 6.86 34.98
C TYR A 4 13.93 6.49 33.92
N ASP A 5 13.76 5.33 33.29
CA ASP A 5 14.55 4.97 32.13
C ASP A 5 14.07 5.83 30.95
N LEU A 6 14.89 6.81 30.59
CA LEU A 6 14.62 7.72 29.47
C LEU A 6 15.34 7.21 28.23
N ILE A 7 14.59 6.99 27.15
CA ILE A 7 15.15 6.73 25.83
C ILE A 7 15.74 8.05 25.31
N LYS A 8 17.01 8.03 24.90
CA LYS A 8 17.70 9.17 24.31
C LYS A 8 17.82 8.98 22.80
N PRO A 9 16.93 9.58 21.99
CA PRO A 9 17.08 9.54 20.55
C PRO A 9 18.33 10.33 20.13
N THR A 10 19.10 9.77 19.20
CA THR A 10 20.26 10.43 18.58
C THR A 10 19.94 10.80 17.14
N ARG A 11 20.64 11.81 16.62
CA ARG A 11 20.59 12.10 15.18
C ARG A 11 21.48 11.10 14.47
N CYS A 12 21.01 10.57 13.35
CA CYS A 12 21.77 9.64 12.53
C CYS A 12 22.17 10.29 11.21
N LEU A 13 23.35 9.94 10.70
CA LEU A 13 23.67 10.17 9.29
C LEU A 13 22.91 9.13 8.47
N VAL A 14 22.15 9.57 7.48
CA VAL A 14 21.44 8.69 6.55
C VAL A 14 22.05 8.86 5.17
N GLU A 15 22.63 7.79 4.63
CA GLU A 15 23.09 7.72 3.25
C GLU A 15 22.10 6.87 2.44
N GLU A 16 21.52 7.46 1.41
CA GLU A 16 20.66 6.74 0.47
C GLU A 16 21.51 6.04 -0.60
N LYS A 17 21.28 4.74 -0.77
CA LYS A 17 21.81 3.93 -1.87
C LYS A 17 20.63 3.40 -2.68
N GLN A 18 20.90 2.90 -3.89
CA GLN A 18 19.87 2.50 -4.84
C GLN A 18 18.83 1.50 -4.29
N ARG A 19 19.21 0.61 -3.36
CA ARG A 19 18.32 -0.44 -2.82
C ARG A 19 18.20 -0.46 -1.30
N TYR A 20 18.92 0.41 -0.60
CA TYR A 20 18.94 0.43 0.87
C TYR A 20 19.41 1.79 1.39
N LEU A 21 19.09 2.06 2.65
CA LEU A 21 19.63 3.17 3.42
C LEU A 21 20.73 2.63 4.35
N LYS A 22 21.84 3.36 4.44
CA LYS A 22 22.83 3.17 5.49
C LYS A 22 22.59 4.23 6.55
N ILE A 23 22.23 3.82 7.75
CA ILE A 23 21.97 4.67 8.90
C ILE A 23 23.15 4.51 9.85
N GLN A 24 23.91 5.59 10.04
CA GLN A 24 25.10 5.60 10.88
C GLN A 24 24.86 6.47 12.11
N GLN A 25 25.04 5.85 13.28
CA GLN A 25 25.08 6.47 14.60
C GLN A 25 26.54 6.64 15.04
N GLU A 26 26.78 7.16 16.25
CA GLU A 26 28.14 7.34 16.79
C GLU A 26 28.88 6.00 16.88
N ASP A 27 28.23 4.96 17.41
CA ASP A 27 28.88 3.66 17.68
C ASP A 27 28.33 2.49 16.82
N GLU A 28 27.29 2.73 16.01
CA GLU A 28 26.59 1.67 15.28
C GLU A 28 26.26 2.08 13.84
N THR A 29 26.28 1.11 12.93
CA THR A 29 25.78 1.26 11.57
C THR A 29 24.72 0.20 11.31
N VAL A 30 23.56 0.64 10.81
CA VAL A 30 22.45 -0.22 10.44
C VAL A 30 22.14 -0.02 8.97
N TYR A 31 21.97 -1.11 8.24
CA TYR A 31 21.54 -1.12 6.85
C TYR A 31 20.07 -1.48 6.79
N VAL A 32 19.28 -0.73 6.02
CA VAL A 32 17.82 -0.84 5.98
C VAL A 32 17.34 -0.88 4.54
N ALA A 33 16.52 -1.87 4.19
CA ALA A 33 15.79 -1.92 2.93
C ALA A 33 14.28 -1.83 3.18
N TYR A 34 13.57 -1.23 2.23
CA TYR A 34 12.12 -1.09 2.26
C TYR A 34 11.49 -1.88 1.11
N PHE A 35 10.50 -2.69 1.46
CA PHE A 35 9.65 -3.42 0.53
C PHE A 35 8.27 -2.77 0.52
N THR A 36 7.79 -2.41 -0.66
CA THR A 36 6.44 -1.88 -0.87
C THR A 36 5.54 -2.96 -1.44
N ILE A 37 4.22 -2.85 -1.23
CA ILE A 37 3.26 -3.72 -1.91
C ILE A 37 3.45 -3.62 -3.42
N ASN A 38 3.73 -4.76 -4.06
CA ASN A 38 3.66 -4.89 -5.52
C ASN A 38 2.22 -5.25 -5.95
N SER A 39 1.57 -6.17 -5.22
CA SER A 39 0.20 -6.60 -5.45
C SER A 39 -0.40 -7.16 -4.17
N ILE A 40 -1.72 -6.99 -4.00
CA ILE A 40 -2.49 -7.71 -2.97
C ILE A 40 -3.06 -8.96 -3.63
N VAL A 41 -2.78 -10.14 -3.06
CA VAL A 41 -3.31 -11.41 -3.56
C VAL A 41 -4.61 -11.70 -2.82
N GLY A 42 -5.74 -11.59 -3.52
CA GLY A 42 -7.08 -11.85 -2.98
C GLY A 42 -7.75 -10.65 -2.32
N GLU A 43 -8.88 -10.91 -1.65
CA GLU A 43 -9.63 -9.92 -0.89
C GLU A 43 -9.08 -9.81 0.54
N LEU A 44 -8.82 -8.58 0.99
CA LEU A 44 -8.36 -8.30 2.35
C LEU A 44 -9.54 -7.74 3.17
N ASP A 45 -10.00 -8.52 4.14
CA ASP A 45 -11.03 -8.07 5.09
C ASP A 45 -10.44 -7.11 6.14
N PHE A 46 -10.34 -5.82 5.79
CA PHE A 46 -9.76 -4.78 6.64
C PHE A 46 -10.87 -3.90 7.26
N PRO A 47 -10.81 -3.58 8.58
CA PRO A 47 -9.68 -3.70 9.51
C PRO A 47 -9.59 -5.01 10.31
N SER A 48 -10.51 -5.95 10.11
CA SER A 48 -10.58 -7.19 10.89
C SER A 48 -9.42 -8.16 10.63
N SER A 49 -8.65 -7.95 9.56
CA SER A 49 -7.54 -8.81 9.16
C SER A 49 -6.36 -8.78 10.13
N GLU A 50 -5.81 -9.95 10.45
CA GLU A 50 -4.53 -10.09 11.16
C GLU A 50 -3.32 -9.97 10.21
N ILE A 51 -3.37 -9.04 9.26
CA ILE A 51 -2.40 -8.92 8.16
C ILE A 51 -0.95 -8.80 8.66
N PHE A 52 -0.74 -8.11 9.78
CA PHE A 52 0.58 -7.96 10.38
C PHE A 52 1.17 -9.30 10.86
N TYR A 53 0.33 -10.14 11.46
CA TYR A 53 0.75 -11.45 11.95
C TYR A 53 1.13 -12.36 10.79
N TYR A 54 0.26 -12.46 9.77
CA TYR A 54 0.53 -13.27 8.60
C TYR A 54 1.75 -12.80 7.81
N GLN A 55 1.96 -11.48 7.69
CA GLN A 55 3.16 -10.98 7.03
C GLN A 55 4.43 -11.37 7.79
N GLN A 56 4.45 -11.25 9.12
CA GLN A 56 5.61 -11.59 9.93
C GLN A 56 5.96 -13.07 9.83
N GLN A 57 4.98 -13.97 9.73
CA GLN A 57 5.21 -15.41 9.54
C GLN A 57 5.95 -15.76 8.24
N GLN A 58 5.93 -14.88 7.23
CA GLN A 58 6.64 -15.12 5.97
C GLN A 58 8.17 -14.92 6.10
N PHE A 59 8.63 -14.28 7.17
CA PHE A 59 10.04 -13.99 7.39
C PHE A 59 10.61 -14.85 8.52
N THR A 60 11.84 -15.33 8.34
CA THR A 60 12.58 -16.09 9.35
C THR A 60 13.30 -15.19 10.37
N PHE A 61 13.21 -13.87 10.18
CA PHE A 61 13.88 -12.84 10.95
C PHE A 61 12.93 -11.69 11.31
N PRO A 62 13.25 -10.87 12.33
CA PRO A 62 12.43 -9.72 12.69
C PRO A 62 12.35 -8.69 11.57
N ILE A 63 11.14 -8.21 11.30
CA ILE A 63 10.84 -7.11 10.40
C ILE A 63 10.01 -6.05 11.10
N ASP A 64 10.07 -4.82 10.62
CA ASP A 64 9.12 -3.80 11.01
C ASP A 64 8.13 -3.56 9.88
N THR A 65 6.89 -3.32 10.25
CA THR A 65 5.83 -3.01 9.30
C THR A 65 5.25 -1.65 9.63
N SER A 66 5.06 -0.83 8.60
CA SER A 66 4.33 0.43 8.69
C SER A 66 3.15 0.40 7.73
N MET A 67 1.98 0.82 8.23
CA MET A 67 0.77 0.92 7.42
C MET A 67 0.11 2.27 7.62
N ASN A 68 -0.11 2.97 6.51
CA ASN A 68 -0.90 4.19 6.47
C ASN A 68 -2.29 3.85 5.94
N VAL A 69 -3.33 4.30 6.65
CA VAL A 69 -4.72 4.07 6.30
C VAL A 69 -5.40 5.41 6.08
N GLU A 70 -5.95 5.62 4.89
CA GLU A 70 -6.85 6.72 4.59
C GLU A 70 -8.27 6.18 4.43
N ILE A 71 -9.19 6.68 5.27
CA ILE A 71 -10.60 6.28 5.22
C ILE A 71 -11.33 7.15 4.21
N VAL A 72 -11.90 6.52 3.19
CA VAL A 72 -12.76 7.17 2.20
C VAL A 72 -14.20 6.84 2.54
N ALA A 73 -14.90 7.81 3.11
CA ALA A 73 -16.33 7.66 3.45
C ALA A 73 -17.14 7.20 2.22
N ASN A 74 -18.09 6.28 2.43
CA ASN A 74 -18.91 5.67 1.38
C ASN A 74 -19.49 6.69 0.39
N ARG A 75 -20.06 7.79 0.88
CA ARG A 75 -20.63 8.85 0.03
C ARG A 75 -19.60 9.48 -0.92
N LYS A 76 -18.36 9.68 -0.44
CA LYS A 76 -17.27 10.22 -1.25
C LYS A 76 -16.81 9.18 -2.28
N ALA A 77 -16.67 7.92 -1.88
CA ALA A 77 -16.34 6.82 -2.79
C ALA A 77 -17.40 6.69 -3.92
N LEU A 78 -18.68 6.64 -3.57
CA LEU A 78 -19.79 6.60 -4.53
C LEU A 78 -19.77 7.77 -5.50
N SER A 79 -19.51 9.00 -5.01
CA SER A 79 -19.41 10.16 -5.89
C SER A 79 -18.27 10.02 -6.90
N THR A 80 -17.12 9.50 -6.48
CA THR A 80 -15.97 9.27 -7.37
C THR A 80 -16.29 8.21 -8.43
N VAL A 81 -16.88 7.07 -8.02
CA VAL A 81 -17.25 5.97 -8.92
C VAL A 81 -18.29 6.43 -9.95
N ARG A 82 -19.33 7.15 -9.50
CA ARG A 82 -20.37 7.69 -10.41
C ARG A 82 -19.82 8.71 -11.39
N ASN A 83 -18.88 9.56 -10.96
CA ASN A 83 -18.22 10.49 -11.87
C ASN A 83 -17.37 9.73 -12.90
N LYS A 84 -16.63 8.69 -12.47
CA LYS A 84 -15.84 7.88 -13.40
C LYS A 84 -16.71 7.13 -14.41
N LYS A 85 -17.86 6.63 -13.98
CA LYS A 85 -18.87 6.00 -14.85
C LYS A 85 -19.38 6.96 -15.93
N LYS A 86 -19.62 8.22 -15.57
CA LYS A 86 -20.04 9.26 -16.54
C LYS A 86 -18.94 9.51 -17.58
N GLU A 87 -17.69 9.69 -17.13
CA GLU A 87 -16.54 9.87 -18.04
C GLU A 87 -16.41 8.71 -19.04
N LEU A 88 -16.54 7.46 -18.57
CA LEU A 88 -16.46 6.28 -19.44
C LEU A 88 -17.64 6.17 -20.42
N LYS A 89 -18.85 6.54 -19.99
CA LYS A 89 -20.02 6.60 -20.88
C LYS A 89 -19.89 7.69 -21.93
N ASP A 90 -19.33 8.84 -21.57
CA ASP A 90 -19.10 9.92 -22.53
C ASP A 90 -18.08 9.49 -23.59
N LEU A 91 -17.01 8.78 -23.20
CA LEU A 91 -16.05 8.17 -24.13
C LEU A 91 -16.71 7.14 -25.08
N ASP A 92 -17.55 6.26 -24.54
CA ASP A 92 -18.29 5.26 -25.32
C ASP A 92 -19.23 5.94 -26.34
N ASN A 93 -19.99 6.95 -25.91
CA ASN A 93 -20.85 7.74 -26.78
C ASN A 93 -20.07 8.45 -27.89
N HIS A 94 -18.87 8.98 -27.58
CA HIS A 94 -18.01 9.62 -28.59
C HIS A 94 -17.47 8.64 -29.62
N ALA A 95 -17.10 7.42 -29.21
CA ALA A 95 -16.69 6.36 -30.14
C ALA A 95 -17.84 6.01 -31.10
N TRP A 96 -19.04 5.80 -30.54
CA TRP A 96 -20.25 5.51 -31.31
C TRP A 96 -20.62 6.62 -32.31
N GLN A 97 -20.55 7.88 -31.88
CA GLN A 97 -20.80 9.04 -32.77
C GLN A 97 -19.76 9.20 -33.88
N SER A 98 -18.56 8.66 -33.69
CA SER A 98 -17.47 8.72 -34.66
C SER A 98 -17.42 7.50 -35.60
N ASP A 99 -18.44 6.62 -35.54
CA ASP A 99 -18.50 5.33 -36.25
C ASP A 99 -17.28 4.43 -35.94
N ASN A 100 -16.68 4.62 -34.76
CA ASN A 100 -15.58 3.82 -34.24
C ASN A 100 -16.10 2.79 -33.23
N GLU A 101 -15.51 1.61 -33.21
CA GLU A 101 -15.79 0.62 -32.18
C GLU A 101 -15.30 1.11 -30.81
N THR A 102 -16.13 0.91 -29.78
CA THR A 102 -15.73 1.09 -28.39
C THR A 102 -14.57 0.16 -28.09
N SER A 103 -13.44 0.73 -27.67
CA SER A 103 -12.28 -0.04 -27.23
C SER A 103 -12.69 -1.04 -26.14
N SER A 104 -12.27 -2.31 -26.25
CA SER A 104 -12.49 -3.37 -25.25
C SER A 104 -12.21 -2.90 -23.82
N ASN A 105 -11.13 -2.13 -23.65
CA ASN A 105 -10.72 -1.55 -22.37
C ASN A 105 -11.79 -0.62 -21.74
N VAL A 106 -12.58 0.10 -22.53
CA VAL A 106 -13.64 1.00 -22.04
C VAL A 106 -14.86 0.20 -21.62
N ALA A 107 -15.21 -0.85 -22.36
CA ALA A 107 -16.31 -1.75 -22.02
C ALA A 107 -16.02 -2.50 -20.71
N GLU A 108 -14.83 -3.08 -20.57
CA GLU A 108 -14.38 -3.75 -19.34
C GLU A 108 -14.37 -2.77 -18.14
N ALA A 109 -13.84 -1.56 -18.35
CA ALA A 109 -13.84 -0.54 -17.29
C ALA A 109 -15.25 -0.12 -16.86
N LEU A 110 -16.21 -0.05 -17.79
CA LEU A 110 -17.61 0.25 -17.47
C LEU A 110 -18.25 -0.86 -16.62
N GLU A 111 -17.97 -2.12 -16.93
CA GLU A 111 -18.42 -3.27 -16.14
C GLU A 111 -17.86 -3.22 -14.71
N SER A 112 -16.53 -3.05 -14.57
CA SER A 112 -15.89 -2.96 -13.25
C SER A 112 -16.41 -1.80 -12.41
N VAL A 113 -16.68 -0.64 -13.04
CA VAL A 113 -17.24 0.53 -12.35
C VAL A 113 -18.69 0.30 -11.92
N ASN A 114 -19.49 -0.44 -12.71
CA ASN A 114 -20.86 -0.79 -12.34
C ASN A 114 -20.90 -1.76 -11.16
N GLU A 115 -20.02 -2.77 -11.15
CA GLU A 115 -19.90 -3.71 -10.04
C GLU A 115 -19.49 -2.99 -8.76
N LEU A 116 -18.47 -2.12 -8.84
CA LEU A 116 -18.00 -1.32 -7.71
C LEU A 116 -19.09 -0.36 -7.17
N GLU A 117 -19.87 0.28 -8.06
CA GLU A 117 -21.01 1.11 -7.65
C GLU A 117 -22.04 0.29 -6.89
N THR A 118 -22.40 -0.89 -7.41
CA THR A 118 -23.39 -1.79 -6.81
C THR A 118 -22.93 -2.24 -5.41
N ASN A 119 -21.68 -2.66 -5.29
CA ASN A 119 -21.10 -3.11 -4.02
C ASN A 119 -21.10 -1.98 -2.98
N LEU A 120 -20.70 -0.77 -3.35
CA LEU A 120 -20.71 0.40 -2.45
C LEU A 120 -22.13 0.82 -2.05
N ASP A 121 -23.10 0.69 -2.95
CA ASP A 121 -24.49 1.01 -2.65
C ASP A 121 -25.14 -0.05 -1.75
N GLN A 122 -24.75 -1.32 -1.82
CA GLN A 122 -25.28 -2.39 -0.98
C GLN A 122 -24.64 -2.42 0.41
N SER A 123 -23.30 -2.39 0.49
CA SER A 123 -22.60 -2.53 1.77
C SER A 123 -22.76 -1.29 2.67
N LYS A 124 -22.84 -0.10 2.05
CA LYS A 124 -22.77 1.21 2.74
C LYS A 124 -21.48 1.41 3.55
N GLU A 125 -20.48 0.57 3.34
CA GLU A 125 -19.22 0.62 4.05
C GLU A 125 -18.28 1.67 3.47
N SER A 126 -17.35 2.14 4.30
CA SER A 126 -16.28 3.04 3.85
C SER A 126 -15.19 2.23 3.16
N MET A 127 -14.56 2.81 2.14
CA MET A 127 -13.38 2.21 1.53
C MET A 127 -12.12 2.65 2.27
N TYR A 128 -11.10 1.79 2.26
CA TYR A 128 -9.80 2.07 2.86
C TYR A 128 -8.73 2.12 1.78
N LYS A 129 -7.98 3.21 1.73
CA LYS A 129 -6.76 3.31 0.94
C LYS A 129 -5.58 3.00 1.85
N LEU A 130 -4.87 1.92 1.52
CA LEU A 130 -3.77 1.41 2.31
C LEU A 130 -2.44 1.71 1.60
N SER A 131 -1.45 2.15 2.37
CA SER A 131 -0.04 2.09 1.98
C SER A 131 0.68 1.28 3.03
N TYR A 132 1.40 0.25 2.61
CA TYR A 132 2.05 -0.70 3.51
C TYR A 132 3.49 -0.89 3.08
N VAL A 133 4.37 -0.87 4.06
CA VAL A 133 5.80 -0.97 3.87
C VAL A 133 6.36 -1.95 4.89
N VAL A 134 7.18 -2.89 4.41
CA VAL A 134 7.99 -3.75 5.25
C VAL A 134 9.42 -3.20 5.26
N ARG A 135 9.95 -2.99 6.45
CA ARG A 135 11.34 -2.59 6.69
C ARG A 135 12.12 -3.82 7.12
N VAL A 136 13.19 -4.11 6.38
CA VAL A 136 14.18 -5.13 6.72
C VAL A 136 15.46 -4.40 7.12
N SER A 137 16.00 -4.74 8.28
CA SER A 137 17.26 -4.15 8.77
C SER A 137 18.28 -5.22 9.11
N ALA A 138 19.56 -4.89 9.00
CA ALA A 138 20.67 -5.69 9.51
C ALA A 138 21.87 -4.80 9.88
N ASN A 139 22.74 -5.31 10.74
CA ASN A 139 23.94 -4.57 11.17
C ASN A 139 25.12 -4.74 10.19
N ASP A 140 24.99 -5.70 9.26
CA ASP A 140 25.93 -5.94 8.18
C ASP A 140 25.24 -5.91 6.81
N LEU A 141 25.96 -5.41 5.80
CA LEU A 141 25.40 -5.25 4.45
C LEU A 141 25.15 -6.59 3.76
N ASP A 142 26.01 -7.58 3.96
CA ASP A 142 25.83 -8.89 3.34
C ASP A 142 24.72 -9.67 4.03
N GLU A 143 24.52 -9.47 5.33
CA GLU A 143 23.32 -9.93 6.02
C GLU A 143 22.04 -9.29 5.47
N LEU A 144 22.02 -7.97 5.26
CA LEU A 144 20.86 -7.31 4.66
C LEU A 144 20.54 -7.91 3.28
N LYS A 145 21.56 -8.10 2.43
CA LYS A 145 21.37 -8.70 1.10
C LYS A 145 20.81 -10.11 1.18
N ARG A 146 21.25 -10.94 2.14
CA ARG A 146 20.69 -12.28 2.34
C ARG A 146 19.21 -12.19 2.71
N ARG A 147 18.86 -11.38 3.71
CA ARG A 147 17.47 -11.16 4.15
C ARG A 147 16.56 -10.63 3.04
N CYS A 148 17.09 -9.84 2.11
CA CYS A 148 16.33 -9.30 0.99
C CYS A 148 16.15 -10.27 -0.20
N ASN A 149 16.92 -11.37 -0.24
CA ASN A 149 16.89 -12.36 -1.33
C ASN A 149 16.26 -13.70 -0.91
N GLU A 150 15.96 -13.87 0.38
CA GLU A 150 15.05 -14.91 0.88
C GLU A 150 13.62 -14.65 0.40
#